data_AF-A0A9D7KH23-F1
#
_entry.id   AF-A0A9D7KH23-F1
#
_cell.length_a   1.000
_cell.length_b   1.000
_cell.length_c   1.000
_cell.angle_alpha   90.00
_cell.angle_beta   90.00
_cell.angle_gamma   90.00
#
_symmetry.space_group_name_H-M   'P 1'
#
loop_
_entity.id
_entity.type
_entity.pdbx_description
1 polymer ?
#
loop_
_entity_poly.entity_id
_entity_poly.type
_entity_poly.pdbx_seq_one_letter_code
_entity_poly.pdbx_strand_id
1 'polypeptide(L)'
;MIISASRRTDICAFFSEWMMNRLKAGFCLVPNPYNNKQISYVSLSPVNITAIVFWTRNPAPMMKYLSKLDELKLKYYFQITLNGYPKNFEKYNPSKSLAISNFIAISSRIGAGRVIWRYDPIIISNTLSLDYHKRISMIFAWPWLAILKGLW
;
A
#
# COMPACT_ATOMS: atom_id res chain seq x y z
N MET A 1 18.58 -6.44 0.00
CA MET A 1 18.02 -5.25 -0.70
C MET A 1 16.58 -5.00 -0.23
N ILE A 2 16.15 -3.75 -0.02
CA ILE A 2 14.74 -3.44 0.27
C ILE A 2 14.07 -2.95 -1.01
N ILE A 3 12.95 -3.56 -1.39
CA ILE A 3 12.18 -3.18 -2.57
C ILE A 3 11.05 -2.24 -2.16
N SER A 4 11.10 -0.99 -2.58
CA SER A 4 9.98 -0.05 -2.45
C SER A 4 9.06 -0.18 -3.66
N ALA A 5 8.07 -1.07 -3.59
CA ALA A 5 7.10 -1.29 -4.65
C ALA A 5 6.09 -0.13 -4.72
N SER A 6 5.53 0.10 -5.91
CA SER A 6 4.44 1.06 -6.15
C SER A 6 4.79 2.56 -6.09
N ARG A 7 6.04 2.95 -6.34
CA ARG A 7 6.42 4.38 -6.38
C ARG A 7 5.95 5.14 -7.63
N ARG A 8 5.74 4.44 -8.74
CA ARG A 8 5.30 5.04 -10.03
C ARG A 8 3.84 4.76 -10.38
N THR A 9 3.32 3.65 -9.86
CA THR A 9 1.94 3.22 -10.04
C THR A 9 1.56 2.36 -8.85
N ASP A 10 0.29 2.31 -8.48
CA ASP A 10 -0.15 1.46 -7.37
C ASP A 10 -0.20 -0.01 -7.81
N ILE A 11 0.91 -0.73 -7.60
CA ILE A 11 1.04 -2.13 -8.02
C ILE A 11 0.03 -3.00 -7.27
N CYS A 12 -0.25 -2.73 -5.99
CA CYS A 12 -1.23 -3.50 -5.24
C CYS A 12 -2.64 -3.30 -5.78
N ALA A 13 -3.02 -2.07 -6.12
CA ALA A 13 -4.36 -1.79 -6.62
C ALA A 13 -4.58 -2.29 -8.06
N PHE A 14 -3.57 -2.22 -8.92
CA PHE A 14 -3.76 -2.40 -10.37
C PHE A 14 -2.95 -3.54 -10.99
N PHE A 15 -1.85 -3.97 -10.37
CA PHE A 15 -0.87 -4.89 -10.97
C PHE A 15 -0.43 -6.01 -10.02
N SER A 16 -1.33 -6.44 -9.11
CA SER A 16 -1.01 -7.48 -8.12
C SER A 16 -0.59 -8.80 -8.78
N GLU A 17 -1.32 -9.22 -9.81
CA GLU A 17 -0.98 -10.45 -10.55
C GLU A 17 0.36 -10.33 -11.29
N TRP A 18 0.62 -9.17 -11.91
CA TRP A 18 1.92 -8.90 -12.53
C TRP A 18 3.06 -9.01 -11.51
N MET A 19 2.88 -8.45 -10.30
CA MET A 19 3.88 -8.55 -9.23
C MET A 19 4.16 -10.00 -8.85
N MET A 20 3.12 -10.83 -8.70
CA MET A 20 3.28 -12.25 -8.40
C MET A 20 4.04 -12.97 -9.51
N ASN A 21 3.74 -12.65 -10.77
CA ASN A 21 4.47 -13.20 -11.91
C ASN A 21 5.94 -12.76 -11.93
N ARG A 22 6.28 -11.56 -11.46
CA ARG A 22 7.66 -11.10 -11.33
C ARG A 22 8.40 -11.73 -10.16
N LEU A 23 7.73 -11.92 -9.03
CA LEU A 23 8.28 -12.70 -7.90
C LEU A 23 8.57 -14.14 -8.31
N LYS A 24 7.66 -14.77 -9.06
CA LYS A 24 7.87 -16.12 -9.62
C LYS A 24 9.05 -16.16 -10.59
N ALA A 25 9.21 -15.13 -11.44
CA ALA A 25 10.33 -15.03 -12.36
C ALA A 25 11.66 -14.70 -11.67
N GLY A 26 11.63 -14.19 -10.43
CA GLY A 26 12.82 -13.82 -9.66
C GLY A 26 13.45 -12.50 -10.05
N PHE A 27 12.84 -11.71 -10.94
CA PHE A 27 13.31 -10.37 -11.32
C PHE A 27 12.24 -9.51 -12.00
N CYS A 28 12.53 -8.21 -12.09
CA CYS A 28 11.85 -7.33 -13.03
C CYS A 28 12.84 -6.34 -13.69
N LEU A 29 12.42 -5.81 -14.83
CA LEU A 29 13.13 -4.75 -15.54
C LEU A 29 12.40 -3.43 -15.29
N VAL A 30 13.16 -2.40 -14.95
CA VAL A 30 12.64 -1.10 -14.59
C VAL A 30 13.27 -0.05 -15.50
N PRO A 31 12.54 0.48 -16.50
CA PRO A 31 13.06 1.57 -17.32
C PRO A 31 13.24 2.83 -16.46
N ASN A 32 14.28 3.61 -16.72
CA ASN A 32 14.46 4.92 -16.11
C ASN A 32 13.38 5.89 -16.66
N PRO A 33 12.64 6.61 -15.79
CA PRO A 33 11.57 7.51 -16.24
C PRO A 33 12.07 8.70 -17.07
N TYR A 34 13.34 9.08 -16.95
CA TYR A 34 13.94 10.19 -17.70
C TYR A 34 14.67 9.71 -18.97
N ASN A 35 15.11 8.45 -19.02
CA ASN A 35 15.76 7.86 -20.19
C ASN A 35 15.33 6.40 -20.35
N ASN A 36 14.32 6.16 -21.19
CA ASN A 36 13.72 4.84 -21.36
C ASN A 36 14.66 3.77 -21.94
N LYS A 37 15.77 4.18 -22.60
CA LYS A 37 16.81 3.26 -23.10
C LYS A 37 17.65 2.68 -21.97
N GLN A 38 17.70 3.35 -20.82
CA GLN A 38 18.37 2.84 -19.63
C GLN A 38 17.40 1.95 -18.84
N ILE A 39 17.67 0.65 -18.84
CA ILE A 39 16.85 -0.36 -18.17
C ILE A 39 17.64 -0.93 -17.00
N SER A 40 17.08 -0.81 -15.79
CA SER A 40 17.65 -1.41 -14.58
C SER A 40 17.10 -2.82 -14.38
N TYR A 41 17.98 -3.77 -14.07
CA TYR A 41 17.60 -5.09 -13.59
C TYR A 41 17.42 -5.04 -12.07
N VAL A 42 16.26 -5.46 -11.58
CA VAL A 42 15.98 -5.56 -10.15
C VAL A 42 15.75 -7.03 -9.80
N SER A 43 16.66 -7.59 -9.02
CA SER A 43 16.50 -8.96 -8.52
C SER A 43 15.31 -9.02 -7.56
N LEU A 44 14.42 -9.98 -7.80
CA LEU A 44 13.30 -10.32 -6.94
C LEU A 44 13.42 -11.73 -6.35
N SER A 45 14.64 -12.28 -6.36
CA SER A 45 14.92 -13.55 -5.70
C SER A 45 14.84 -13.40 -4.19
N PRO A 46 14.17 -14.33 -3.46
CA PRO A 46 14.05 -14.25 -2.00
C PRO A 46 15.39 -14.15 -1.26
N VAL A 47 16.48 -14.71 -1.81
CA VAL A 47 17.82 -14.63 -1.19
C VAL A 47 18.45 -13.25 -1.30
N ASN A 48 18.01 -12.44 -2.26
CA ASN A 48 18.56 -11.09 -2.52
C ASN A 48 17.71 -9.98 -1.90
N ILE A 49 16.45 -10.28 -1.55
CA ILE A 49 15.52 -9.32 -0.95
C ILE A 49 15.49 -9.50 0.57
N THR A 50 15.70 -8.38 1.27
CA THR A 50 15.54 -8.27 2.71
C THR A 50 14.08 -8.06 3.09
N ALA A 51 13.37 -7.17 2.38
CA ALA A 51 11.94 -6.95 2.54
C ALA A 51 11.33 -6.22 1.33
N ILE A 52 10.01 -6.31 1.18
CA ILE A 52 9.23 -5.52 0.22
C ILE A 52 8.31 -4.56 0.97
N VAL A 53 8.38 -3.28 0.61
CA VAL A 53 7.46 -2.24 1.07
C VAL A 53 6.42 -2.01 0.00
N PHE A 54 5.17 -2.37 0.28
CA PHE A 54 4.05 -2.14 -0.63
C PHE A 54 3.38 -0.81 -0.32
N TRP A 55 3.42 0.13 -1.26
CA TRP A 55 2.71 1.40 -1.15
C TRP A 55 1.38 1.27 -1.90
N THR A 56 0.27 1.64 -1.26
CA THR A 56 -1.03 1.52 -1.92
C THR A 56 -2.08 2.43 -1.30
N ARG A 57 -3.10 2.74 -2.09
CA ARG A 57 -4.37 3.34 -1.65
C ARG A 57 -5.50 2.30 -1.63
N ASN A 58 -5.28 1.13 -2.21
CA ASN A 58 -6.24 0.04 -2.22
C ASN A 58 -5.52 -1.33 -2.15
N PRO A 59 -5.39 -1.93 -0.95
CA PRO A 59 -4.70 -3.20 -0.79
C PRO A 59 -5.53 -4.40 -1.29
N ALA A 60 -6.85 -4.25 -1.47
CA ALA A 60 -7.76 -5.38 -1.67
C ALA A 60 -7.35 -6.35 -2.80
N PRO A 61 -6.90 -5.90 -3.98
CA PRO A 61 -6.53 -6.82 -5.06
C PRO A 61 -5.28 -7.66 -4.75
N MET A 62 -4.39 -7.16 -3.87
CA MET A 62 -3.20 -7.89 -3.40
C MET A 62 -3.53 -8.89 -2.29
N MET A 63 -4.64 -8.69 -1.55
CA MET A 63 -4.94 -9.50 -0.35
C MET A 63 -5.06 -11.01 -0.64
N LYS A 64 -5.56 -11.38 -1.82
CA LYS A 64 -5.67 -12.79 -2.24
C LYS A 64 -4.31 -13.49 -2.43
N TYR A 65 -3.21 -12.73 -2.51
CA TYR A 65 -1.86 -13.26 -2.69
C TYR A 65 -1.02 -13.26 -1.42
N LEU A 66 -1.56 -12.81 -0.28
CA LEU A 66 -0.80 -12.73 0.98
C LEU A 66 -0.24 -14.08 1.42
N SER A 67 -1.05 -15.14 1.35
CA SER A 67 -0.56 -16.51 1.65
C SER A 67 0.58 -16.92 0.73
N LYS A 68 0.56 -16.49 -0.54
CA LYS A 68 1.64 -16.79 -1.48
C LYS A 68 2.93 -16.05 -1.16
N LEU A 69 2.82 -14.81 -0.66
CA LEU A 69 3.97 -14.05 -0.17
C LEU A 69 4.57 -14.71 1.09
N ASP A 70 3.70 -15.21 1.98
CA ASP A 70 4.10 -15.94 3.18
C ASP A 70 4.83 -17.27 2.81
N GLU A 71 4.31 -18.04 1.84
CA GLU A 71 4.95 -19.26 1.31
C GLU A 71 6.34 -19.01 0.73
N LEU A 72 6.53 -17.86 0.05
CA LEU A 72 7.82 -17.44 -0.48
C LEU A 72 8.81 -16.98 0.61
N LYS A 73 8.38 -16.99 1.88
CA LYS A 73 9.15 -16.52 3.05
C LYS A 73 9.64 -15.08 2.91
N LEU A 74 8.91 -14.27 2.15
CA LEU A 74 9.25 -12.87 1.94
C LEU A 74 8.80 -12.05 3.15
N LYS A 75 9.70 -11.22 3.67
CA LYS A 75 9.31 -10.16 4.61
C LYS A 75 8.66 -9.03 3.82
N TYR A 76 7.47 -8.61 4.24
CA TYR A 76 6.79 -7.49 3.61
C TYR A 76 5.95 -6.71 4.63
N TYR A 77 5.69 -5.46 4.30
CA TYR A 77 4.71 -4.64 5.01
C TYR A 77 4.04 -3.66 4.05
N PHE A 78 2.89 -3.15 4.45
CA PHE A 78 2.07 -2.24 3.67
C PHE A 78 2.12 -0.84 4.24
N GLN A 79 2.37 0.14 3.38
CA GLN A 79 2.14 1.55 3.61
C GLN A 79 0.85 1.95 2.89
N ILE A 80 -0.23 2.12 3.65
CA ILE A 80 -1.57 2.36 3.09
C ILE A 80 -1.95 3.82 3.30
N THR A 81 -2.16 4.55 2.20
CA THR A 81 -2.67 5.92 2.26
C THR A 81 -4.17 5.91 2.49
N LEU A 82 -4.62 6.48 3.61
CA LEU A 82 -6.03 6.74 3.92
C LEU A 82 -6.18 8.20 4.33
N ASN A 83 -6.60 9.06 3.39
CA ASN A 83 -6.75 10.50 3.63
C ASN A 83 -8.21 10.99 3.53
N GLY A 84 -9.14 10.12 3.08
CA GLY A 84 -10.57 10.38 3.06
C GLY A 84 -11.05 11.41 2.04
N TYR A 85 -10.21 11.75 1.06
CA TYR A 85 -10.48 12.82 0.11
C TYR A 85 -11.76 12.61 -0.69
N PRO A 86 -12.50 13.68 -1.02
CA PRO A 86 -13.66 13.57 -1.86
C PRO A 86 -13.28 13.17 -3.29
N LYS A 87 -14.25 12.64 -4.04
CA LYS A 87 -14.03 12.03 -5.36
C LYS A 87 -13.50 12.99 -6.43
N ASN A 88 -13.68 14.29 -6.26
CA ASN A 88 -13.08 15.29 -7.16
C ASN A 88 -11.55 15.38 -7.00
N PHE A 89 -10.99 15.01 -5.84
CA PHE A 89 -9.54 14.90 -5.65
C PHE A 89 -9.03 13.49 -5.94
N GLU A 90 -9.79 12.45 -5.57
CA GLU A 90 -9.37 11.05 -5.70
C GLU A 90 -10.48 10.16 -6.26
N LYS A 91 -10.75 10.31 -7.56
CA LYS A 91 -11.89 9.69 -8.26
C LYS A 91 -11.95 8.16 -8.14
N TYR A 92 -10.82 7.50 -8.35
CA TYR A 92 -10.76 6.05 -8.47
C TYR A 92 -10.43 5.32 -7.16
N ASN A 93 -10.20 6.04 -6.07
CA ASN A 93 -9.94 5.41 -4.78
C ASN A 93 -11.22 4.76 -4.21
N PRO A 94 -11.07 3.74 -3.36
CA PRO A 94 -12.19 3.17 -2.63
C PRO A 94 -12.99 4.23 -1.88
N SER A 95 -14.27 3.98 -1.63
CA SER A 95 -15.03 4.82 -0.70
C SER A 95 -14.37 4.79 0.69
N LYS A 96 -14.60 5.83 1.50
CA LYS A 96 -14.02 5.93 2.84
C LYS A 96 -14.28 4.69 3.70
N SER A 97 -15.52 4.21 3.72
CA SER A 97 -15.91 3.01 4.47
C SER A 97 -15.17 1.77 3.96
N LEU A 98 -15.14 1.55 2.64
CA LEU A 98 -14.44 0.41 2.05
C LEU A 98 -12.93 0.47 2.30
N ALA A 99 -12.34 1.66 2.26
CA ALA A 99 -10.92 1.85 2.55
C ALA A 99 -10.58 1.48 4.00
N ILE A 100 -11.42 1.88 4.96
CA ILE A 100 -11.30 1.48 6.38
C ILE A 100 -11.46 -0.04 6.52
N SER A 101 -12.50 -0.62 5.92
CA SER A 101 -12.72 -2.07 5.99
C SER A 101 -11.56 -2.87 5.42
N ASN A 102 -11.02 -2.47 4.26
CA ASN A 102 -9.86 -3.12 3.65
C ASN A 102 -8.61 -3.00 4.52
N PHE A 103 -8.41 -1.84 5.17
CA PHE A 103 -7.29 -1.59 6.06
C PHE A 103 -7.37 -2.44 7.34
N ILE A 104 -8.54 -2.53 7.97
CA ILE A 104 -8.78 -3.44 9.10
C ILE A 104 -8.53 -4.87 8.65
N ALA A 105 -9.14 -5.31 7.55
CA ALA A 105 -9.06 -6.69 7.08
C ALA A 105 -7.61 -7.13 6.79
N ILE A 106 -6.81 -6.30 6.11
CA ILE A 106 -5.41 -6.63 5.89
C ILE A 106 -4.62 -6.63 7.21
N SER A 107 -4.85 -5.66 8.08
CA SER A 107 -4.17 -5.59 9.37
C SER A 107 -4.49 -6.77 10.27
N SER A 108 -5.73 -7.26 10.29
CA SER A 108 -6.10 -8.50 10.99
C SER A 108 -5.43 -9.72 10.36
N ARG A 109 -5.31 -9.78 9.03
CA ARG A 109 -4.71 -10.92 8.32
C ARG A 109 -3.19 -11.03 8.48
N ILE A 110 -2.48 -9.90 8.54
CA ILE A 110 -1.00 -9.90 8.58
C ILE A 110 -0.42 -9.34 9.89
N GLY A 111 -1.26 -8.84 10.79
CA GLY A 111 -0.86 -8.21 12.04
C GLY A 111 -0.56 -6.72 11.90
N ALA A 112 -0.90 -5.96 12.95
CA ALA A 112 -0.76 -4.51 13.02
C ALA A 112 0.66 -4.01 12.72
N GLY A 113 1.69 -4.75 13.15
CA GLY A 113 3.09 -4.36 12.92
C GLY A 113 3.54 -4.38 11.45
N ARG A 114 2.72 -4.93 10.53
CA ARG A 114 3.01 -5.00 9.08
C ARG A 114 2.11 -4.11 8.24
N VAL A 115 1.30 -3.28 8.85
CA VAL A 115 0.49 -2.27 8.16
C VAL A 115 0.87 -0.91 8.74
N ILE A 116 0.97 0.11 7.91
CA ILE A 116 1.30 1.46 8.35
C ILE A 116 0.31 2.39 7.67
N TRP A 117 -0.47 3.11 8.47
CA TRP A 117 -1.34 4.16 7.96
C TRP A 117 -0.50 5.37 7.54
N ARG A 118 -0.78 5.89 6.35
CA ARG A 118 -0.25 7.15 5.85
C ARG A 118 -1.36 8.16 5.64
N TYR A 119 -1.20 9.32 6.27
CA TYR A 119 -2.02 10.50 6.01
C TYR A 119 -1.25 11.48 5.11
N ASP A 120 -1.09 11.12 3.84
CA ASP A 120 -0.29 11.84 2.84
C ASP A 120 -0.86 11.63 1.42
N PRO A 121 -0.86 12.65 0.54
CA PRO A 121 -0.46 14.04 0.79
C PRO A 121 -1.49 14.79 1.61
N ILE A 122 -1.09 15.83 2.33
CA ILE A 122 -1.99 16.82 2.96
C ILE A 122 -2.17 17.98 1.97
N ILE A 123 -3.39 18.17 1.46
CA ILE A 123 -3.73 19.22 0.51
C ILE A 123 -4.63 20.21 1.21
N ILE A 124 -4.15 21.43 1.45
CA ILE A 124 -4.94 22.50 2.05
C ILE A 124 -5.63 23.30 0.93
N SER A 125 -6.94 23.44 1.02
CA SER A 125 -7.73 24.25 0.10
C SER A 125 -8.96 24.85 0.78
N ASN A 126 -9.75 25.61 0.03
CA ASN A 126 -11.06 26.11 0.47
C ASN A 126 -12.04 24.99 0.87
N THR A 127 -11.88 23.79 0.30
CA THR A 127 -12.74 22.62 0.59
C THR A 127 -12.06 21.59 1.49
N LEU A 128 -10.72 21.57 1.52
CA LEU A 128 -9.89 20.72 2.37
C LEU A 128 -9.19 21.60 3.42
N SER A 129 -9.97 22.19 4.32
CA SER A 129 -9.44 23.05 5.39
C SER A 129 -8.68 22.25 6.45
N LEU A 130 -7.98 22.95 7.34
CA LEU A 130 -7.35 22.31 8.50
C LEU A 130 -8.37 21.54 9.37
N ASP A 131 -9.58 22.07 9.53
CA ASP A 131 -10.63 21.40 10.30
C ASP A 131 -11.18 20.15 9.60
N TYR A 132 -11.21 20.15 8.27
CA TYR A 132 -11.47 18.93 7.50
C TYR A 132 -10.43 17.86 7.84
N HIS A 133 -9.13 18.20 7.81
CA HIS A 133 -8.06 17.25 8.13
C HIS A 133 -8.09 16.77 9.57
N LYS A 134 -8.38 17.65 10.55
CA LYS A 134 -8.56 17.25 11.96
C LYS A 134 -9.69 16.23 12.11
N ARG A 135 -10.86 16.51 11.54
CA ARG A 135 -12.02 15.59 11.59
C ARG A 135 -11.71 14.26 10.93
N ILE A 136 -11.09 14.27 9.75
CA ILE A 136 -10.82 13.05 9.00
C ILE A 136 -9.73 12.21 9.65
N SER A 137 -8.64 12.82 10.12
CA SER A 137 -7.57 12.10 10.81
C SER A 137 -8.08 11.41 12.07
N MET A 138 -9.01 12.02 12.83
CA MET A 138 -9.66 11.37 13.98
C MET A 138 -10.45 10.11 13.56
N ILE A 139 -11.19 10.15 12.45
CA ILE A 139 -11.97 9.00 11.94
C ILE A 139 -11.06 7.82 11.58
N PHE A 140 -9.90 8.08 10.97
CA PHE A 140 -8.97 7.02 10.58
C PHE A 140 -8.03 6.58 11.70
N ALA A 141 -7.75 7.46 12.67
CA ALA A 141 -6.95 7.13 13.84
C ALA A 141 -7.65 6.10 14.73
N TRP A 142 -8.97 6.16 14.86
CA TRP A 142 -9.70 5.25 15.75
C TRP A 142 -9.56 3.77 15.36
N PRO A 143 -9.83 3.33 14.11
CA PRO A 143 -9.59 1.95 13.69
C PRO A 143 -8.14 1.52 13.92
N TRP A 144 -7.18 2.40 13.63
CA TRP A 144 -5.77 2.10 13.83
C TRP A 144 -5.40 1.89 15.30
N LEU A 145 -5.86 2.78 16.18
CA LEU A 145 -5.67 2.66 17.63
C LEU A 145 -6.36 1.41 18.18
N ALA A 146 -7.54 1.06 17.66
CA ALA A 146 -8.25 -0.15 18.06
C ALA A 146 -7.48 -1.42 17.68
N ILE A 147 -6.89 -1.44 16.47
CA ILE A 147 -6.03 -2.54 16.02
C ILE A 147 -4.75 -2.63 16.89
N LEU A 148 -4.10 -1.51 17.19
CA LEU A 148 -2.91 -1.49 18.06
C LEU A 148 -3.20 -1.98 19.49
N LYS A 149 -4.41 -1.75 19.98
CA LYS A 149 -4.88 -2.18 21.31
C LYS A 149 -5.46 -3.60 21.32
N GLY A 150 -5.48 -4.30 20.19
CA GLY A 150 -6.06 -5.65 20.09
C GLY A 150 -7.57 -5.70 20.36
N LEU A 151 -8.30 -4.61 20.04
CA LEU A 151 -9.74 -4.53 20.21
C LEU A 151 -10.54 -5.18 19.06
N TRP A 152 -9.85 -5.89 18.16
CA TRP A 152 -10.37 -6.60 16.98
C TRP A 152 -9.66 -7.93 16.79
#